data_AF-A0A1L8I3L5-F1
#
_entry.id   AF-A0A1L8I3L5-F1
#
_cell.length_a   1.000
_cell.length_b   1.000
_cell.length_c   1.000
_cell.angle_alpha   90.00
_cell.angle_beta   90.00
_cell.angle_gamma   90.00
#
_symmetry.space_group_name_H-M   'P 1'
#
loop_
_entity.id
_entity.type
_entity.pdbx_description
1 polymer ?
#
loop_
_entity_poly.entity_id
_entity_poly.type
_entity_poly.pdbx_seq_one_letter_code
_entity_poly.pdbx_strand_id
1 'polypeptide(L)'
;GPVDRKMIINALNSGATVFMADFEDATTPTWENVIQGQINLRDAVNRTIEYVSPEGKHYKLNEKVATLVVRPRGWHLPEKHVLVDGQPVSGSLFDFGLYFFHNAKTLIEKGTGPYFYLPKMESHLEARLWNDVFNYAQDRLGIPRGTIKATVLIETILAAFEMDEIIYELREHMAGLNCGRWDYIFSYIKKFRNWPEVILPDRAQVTMTVPNMRAYSLLAIKTCHRRNAHCIGGMAAYIPVKNDPEANERALNMVRADKEREAGDGHDGTWVAHPGLVPVAMEVFDRLMPTPNQIHRKREDVQV
;
A
#
# COMPACT_ATOMS: atom_id res chain seq x y z
N GLY A 1 7.71 -1.48 0.41
CA GLY A 1 9.17 -1.50 0.63
C GLY A 1 9.82 -0.55 -0.35
N PRO A 2 11.01 0.00 -0.04
CA PRO A 2 11.63 1.05 -0.86
C PRO A 2 11.99 0.56 -2.26
N VAL A 3 12.30 1.51 -3.13
CA VAL A 3 12.65 1.30 -4.55
C VAL A 3 14.15 1.05 -4.80
N ASP A 4 14.88 0.64 -3.77
CA ASP A 4 16.26 0.16 -3.90
C ASP A 4 16.31 -1.13 -4.74
N ARG A 5 17.35 -1.27 -5.55
CA ARG A 5 17.48 -2.34 -6.55
C ARG A 5 17.50 -3.73 -5.92
N LYS A 6 18.29 -3.92 -4.85
CA LYS A 6 18.39 -5.20 -4.14
C LYS A 6 17.08 -5.49 -3.40
N MET A 7 16.48 -4.47 -2.79
CA MET A 7 15.23 -4.63 -2.05
C MET A 7 14.04 -5.00 -2.96
N ILE A 8 13.95 -4.42 -4.16
CA ILE A 8 12.94 -4.79 -5.16
C ILE A 8 13.04 -6.29 -5.51
N ILE A 9 14.26 -6.79 -5.81
CA ILE A 9 14.48 -8.20 -6.14
C ILE A 9 14.04 -9.11 -4.98
N ASN A 10 14.48 -8.79 -3.76
CA ASN A 10 14.15 -9.59 -2.57
C ASN A 10 12.63 -9.59 -2.29
N ALA A 11 11.96 -8.45 -2.44
CA ALA A 11 10.53 -8.33 -2.19
C ALA A 11 9.71 -9.08 -3.25
N LEU A 12 10.06 -8.96 -4.53
CA LEU A 12 9.41 -9.71 -5.62
C LEU A 12 9.59 -11.23 -5.47
N ASN A 13 10.73 -11.67 -4.94
CA ASN A 13 11.04 -13.08 -4.70
C ASN A 13 10.58 -13.60 -3.32
N SER A 14 9.92 -12.77 -2.50
CA SER A 14 9.65 -13.09 -1.08
C SER A 14 8.61 -14.19 -0.84
N GLY A 15 7.85 -14.57 -1.87
CA GLY A 15 6.68 -15.44 -1.75
C GLY A 15 5.38 -14.71 -1.42
N ALA A 16 5.42 -13.39 -1.22
CA ALA A 16 4.20 -12.58 -1.10
C ALA A 16 3.40 -12.59 -2.42
N THR A 17 2.09 -12.39 -2.33
CA THR A 17 1.22 -12.25 -3.50
C THR A 17 1.44 -10.91 -4.21
N VAL A 18 1.70 -9.85 -3.45
CA VAL A 18 1.87 -8.48 -3.94
C VAL A 18 3.10 -7.84 -3.30
N PHE A 19 3.87 -7.11 -4.09
CA PHE A 19 4.92 -6.21 -3.62
C PHE A 19 4.53 -4.75 -3.94
N MET A 20 4.34 -3.95 -2.90
CA MET A 20 4.23 -2.50 -3.03
C MET A 20 5.62 -1.86 -3.01
N ALA A 21 6.07 -1.40 -4.17
CA ALA A 21 7.26 -0.58 -4.34
C ALA A 21 6.95 0.87 -3.99
N ASP A 22 7.75 1.45 -3.09
CA ASP A 22 7.37 2.64 -2.37
C ASP A 22 8.28 3.84 -2.68
N PHE A 23 7.72 4.89 -3.26
CA PHE A 23 8.38 6.20 -3.41
C PHE A 23 8.02 7.17 -2.26
N GLU A 24 7.21 6.71 -1.31
CA GLU A 24 6.66 7.51 -0.23
C GLU A 24 7.40 7.22 1.10
N ASP A 25 6.72 6.90 2.20
CA ASP A 25 7.31 6.93 3.55
C ASP A 25 8.53 6.01 3.76
N ALA A 26 8.68 4.92 3.00
CA ALA A 26 9.86 4.05 3.13
C ALA A 26 11.07 4.53 2.31
N THR A 27 10.95 5.62 1.53
CA THR A 27 12.00 6.12 0.66
C THR A 27 12.25 7.60 0.90
N THR A 28 13.48 7.97 1.28
CA THR A 28 13.91 9.37 1.25
C THR A 28 13.90 9.87 -0.21
N PRO A 29 13.11 10.90 -0.57
CA PRO A 29 12.89 11.30 -1.95
C PRO A 29 14.02 12.21 -2.48
N THR A 30 15.26 11.73 -2.43
CA THR A 30 16.35 12.39 -3.18
C THR A 30 16.11 12.18 -4.68
N TRP A 31 16.65 13.08 -5.50
CA TRP A 31 16.55 12.94 -6.96
C TRP A 31 17.08 11.59 -7.42
N GLU A 32 18.23 11.17 -6.87
CA GLU A 32 18.89 9.91 -7.20
C GLU A 32 18.00 8.72 -6.84
N ASN A 33 17.40 8.71 -5.65
CA ASN A 33 16.55 7.60 -5.20
C ASN A 33 15.29 7.47 -6.06
N VAL A 34 14.65 8.60 -6.40
CA VAL A 34 13.44 8.60 -7.23
C VAL A 34 13.77 8.14 -8.65
N ILE A 35 14.77 8.73 -9.30
CA ILE A 35 15.13 8.36 -10.68
C ILE A 35 15.66 6.93 -10.76
N GLN A 36 16.54 6.53 -9.84
CA GLN A 36 17.05 5.16 -9.81
C GLN A 36 15.93 4.16 -9.50
N GLY A 37 14.97 4.53 -8.64
CA GLY A 37 13.77 3.75 -8.38
C GLY A 37 12.97 3.49 -9.65
N GLN A 38 12.72 4.52 -10.46
CA GLN A 38 12.01 4.38 -11.74
C GLN A 38 12.76 3.46 -12.72
N ILE A 39 14.09 3.58 -12.80
CA ILE A 39 14.94 2.68 -13.59
C ILE A 39 14.82 1.24 -13.09
N ASN A 40 14.91 1.03 -11.76
CA ASN A 40 14.81 -0.29 -11.16
C ASN A 40 13.45 -0.93 -11.43
N LEU A 41 12.36 -0.18 -11.32
CA LEU A 41 11.02 -0.69 -11.61
C LEU A 41 10.84 -1.05 -13.09
N ARG A 42 11.38 -0.23 -14.01
CA ARG A 42 11.39 -0.57 -15.44
C ARG A 42 12.13 -1.87 -15.72
N ASP A 43 13.31 -2.03 -15.13
CA ASP A 43 14.09 -3.26 -15.29
C ASP A 43 13.36 -4.47 -14.66
N ALA A 44 12.67 -4.28 -13.53
CA ALA A 44 11.89 -5.31 -12.87
C ALA A 44 10.69 -5.76 -13.72
N VAL A 45 9.95 -4.80 -14.28
CA VAL A 45 8.86 -5.06 -15.24
C VAL A 45 9.38 -5.78 -16.47
N ASN A 46 10.55 -5.39 -16.98
CA ASN A 46 11.21 -6.04 -18.12
C ASN A 46 11.85 -7.39 -17.78
N ARG A 47 11.90 -7.78 -16.50
CA ARG A 47 12.52 -9.02 -16.00
C ARG A 47 14.03 -9.07 -16.23
N THR A 48 14.66 -7.90 -16.32
CA THR A 48 16.11 -7.73 -16.52
C THR A 48 16.82 -7.12 -15.31
N ILE A 49 16.08 -6.86 -14.21
CA ILE A 49 16.68 -6.37 -12.98
C ILE A 49 17.61 -7.42 -12.36
N GLU A 50 18.84 -7.01 -12.13
CA GLU A 50 19.88 -7.81 -11.49
C GLU A 50 20.73 -6.94 -10.58
N TYR A 51 21.30 -7.55 -9.54
CA TYR A 51 22.19 -6.87 -8.59
C TYR A 51 23.30 -7.82 -8.15
N VAL A 52 24.54 -7.33 -8.08
CA VAL A 52 25.66 -8.04 -7.49
C VAL A 52 26.06 -7.30 -6.22
N SER A 53 26.06 -7.99 -5.07
CA SER A 53 26.47 -7.37 -3.81
C SER A 53 27.98 -7.15 -3.75
N PRO A 54 28.48 -6.29 -2.85
CA PRO A 54 29.92 -6.11 -2.65
C PRO A 54 30.67 -7.41 -2.35
N GLU A 55 30.00 -8.40 -1.76
CA GLU A 55 30.52 -9.74 -1.47
C GLU A 55 30.49 -10.69 -2.68
N GLY A 56 30.05 -10.21 -3.86
CA GLY A 56 29.99 -10.98 -5.10
C GLY A 56 28.72 -11.83 -5.28
N LYS A 57 27.74 -11.74 -4.37
CA LYS A 57 26.49 -12.50 -4.51
C LYS A 57 25.59 -11.87 -5.56
N HIS A 58 25.18 -12.66 -6.56
CA HIS A 58 24.26 -12.25 -7.62
C HIS A 58 22.80 -12.48 -7.21
N TYR A 59 21.95 -11.49 -7.49
CA TYR A 59 20.51 -11.48 -7.22
C TYR A 59 19.79 -11.20 -8.54
N LYS A 60 18.80 -12.02 -8.86
CA LYS A 60 17.91 -11.89 -10.03
C LYS A 60 16.49 -12.33 -9.66
N LEU A 61 15.52 -12.01 -10.50
CA LEU A 61 14.14 -12.44 -10.26
C LEU A 61 13.96 -13.95 -10.49
N ASN A 62 13.09 -14.55 -9.67
CA ASN A 62 12.59 -15.90 -9.88
C ASN A 62 11.62 -15.96 -11.07
N GLU A 63 11.31 -17.14 -11.57
CA GLU A 63 10.32 -17.34 -12.65
C GLU A 63 8.93 -16.84 -12.25
N LYS A 64 8.49 -17.14 -11.03
CA LYS A 64 7.27 -16.58 -10.43
C LYS A 64 7.64 -15.57 -9.37
N VAL A 65 7.05 -14.38 -9.46
CA VAL A 65 7.27 -13.26 -8.52
C VAL A 65 5.94 -12.68 -8.08
N ALA A 66 5.97 -11.91 -6.99
CA ALA A 66 4.83 -11.12 -6.53
C ALA A 66 4.36 -10.12 -7.59
N THR A 67 3.07 -9.80 -7.60
CA THR A 67 2.52 -8.72 -8.44
C THR A 67 3.05 -7.37 -7.95
N LEU A 68 3.60 -6.57 -8.86
CA LEU A 68 4.13 -5.24 -8.55
C LEU A 68 2.99 -4.21 -8.47
N VAL A 69 2.99 -3.41 -7.41
CA VAL A 69 2.14 -2.22 -7.23
C VAL A 69 3.03 -1.06 -6.81
N VAL A 70 2.75 0.16 -7.26
CA VAL A 70 3.58 1.34 -6.94
C VAL A 70 2.85 2.32 -6.04
N ARG A 71 3.49 2.73 -4.95
CA ARG A 71 3.01 3.82 -4.09
C ARG A 71 3.75 5.11 -4.44
N PRO A 72 3.13 6.06 -5.17
CA PRO A 72 3.71 7.37 -5.39
C PRO A 72 3.67 8.20 -4.10
N ARG A 73 4.44 9.30 -4.06
CA ARG A 73 4.33 10.32 -3.00
C ARG A 73 2.91 10.86 -2.87
N GLY A 74 2.50 11.24 -1.65
CA GLY A 74 1.21 11.89 -1.39
C GLY A 74 1.12 13.33 -1.91
N TRP A 75 -0.11 13.85 -2.06
CA TRP A 75 -0.39 15.12 -2.75
C TRP A 75 0.36 16.35 -2.22
N HIS A 76 0.76 16.33 -0.96
CA HIS A 76 1.45 17.43 -0.28
C HIS A 76 2.96 17.52 -0.60
N LEU A 77 3.54 16.52 -1.26
CA LEU A 77 4.98 16.47 -1.54
C LEU A 77 5.31 17.01 -2.94
N PRO A 78 6.19 18.02 -3.06
CA PRO A 78 6.67 18.49 -4.36
C PRO A 78 7.85 17.65 -4.89
N GLU A 79 8.03 17.64 -6.20
CA GLU A 79 9.29 17.27 -6.86
C GLU A 79 10.04 18.54 -7.26
N LYS A 80 10.92 19.00 -6.37
CA LYS A 80 11.59 20.30 -6.50
C LYS A 80 12.61 20.39 -7.64
N HIS A 81 13.03 19.26 -8.22
CA HIS A 81 14.03 19.26 -9.28
C HIS A 81 13.42 19.44 -10.68
N VAL A 82 12.10 19.37 -10.81
CA VAL A 82 11.38 19.59 -12.08
C VAL A 82 10.40 20.73 -11.92
N LEU A 83 10.51 21.71 -12.82
CA LEU A 83 9.68 22.91 -12.83
C LEU A 83 8.80 22.94 -14.08
N VAL A 84 7.55 23.37 -13.91
CA VAL A 84 6.65 23.79 -15.00
C VAL A 84 6.21 25.22 -14.67
N ASP A 85 6.43 26.14 -15.62
CA ASP A 85 6.17 27.58 -15.44
C ASP A 85 6.82 28.15 -14.16
N GLY A 86 8.02 27.65 -13.84
CA GLY A 86 8.80 28.05 -12.67
C GLY A 86 8.35 27.46 -11.33
N GLN A 87 7.31 26.61 -11.30
CA GLN A 87 6.82 25.97 -10.07
C GLN A 87 7.22 24.49 -10.01
N PRO A 88 7.62 23.98 -8.83
CA PRO A 88 7.82 22.54 -8.62
C PRO A 88 6.59 21.74 -9.01
N VAL A 89 6.80 20.65 -9.74
CA VAL A 89 5.71 19.72 -10.05
C VAL A 89 5.31 18.92 -8.80
N SER A 90 4.10 18.36 -8.81
CA SER A 90 3.67 17.42 -7.77
C SER A 90 4.52 16.14 -7.81
N GLY A 91 5.03 15.71 -6.65
CA GLY A 91 5.73 14.43 -6.51
C GLY A 91 4.83 13.24 -6.86
N SER A 92 3.54 13.32 -6.52
CA SER A 92 2.53 12.32 -6.88
C SER A 92 2.44 12.13 -8.39
N LEU A 93 2.32 13.22 -9.14
CA LEU A 93 2.23 13.20 -10.60
C LEU A 93 3.54 12.77 -11.26
N PHE A 94 4.67 13.16 -10.68
CA PHE A 94 5.99 12.76 -11.15
C PHE A 94 6.19 11.24 -11.06
N ASP A 95 5.93 10.67 -9.88
CA ASP A 95 6.12 9.25 -9.62
C ASP A 95 5.16 8.39 -10.44
N PHE A 96 3.87 8.75 -10.44
CA PHE A 96 2.83 8.10 -11.25
C PHE A 96 3.17 8.20 -12.74
N GLY A 97 3.46 9.41 -13.22
CA GLY A 97 3.65 9.69 -14.64
C GLY A 97 4.81 8.90 -15.24
N LEU A 98 5.97 8.89 -14.57
CA LEU A 98 7.13 8.12 -15.02
C LEU A 98 6.86 6.62 -15.01
N TYR A 99 6.31 6.09 -13.91
CA TYR A 99 6.06 4.66 -13.82
C TYR A 99 5.03 4.20 -14.86
N PHE A 100 3.90 4.90 -14.98
CA PHE A 100 2.86 4.58 -15.94
C PHE A 100 3.39 4.65 -17.37
N PHE A 101 4.05 5.74 -17.74
CA PHE A 101 4.57 5.96 -19.09
C PHE A 101 5.55 4.88 -19.53
N HIS A 102 6.48 4.48 -18.66
CA HIS A 102 7.51 3.51 -19.01
C HIS A 102 7.04 2.06 -18.98
N ASN A 103 5.99 1.73 -18.23
CA ASN A 103 5.67 0.33 -17.91
C ASN A 103 4.29 -0.14 -18.34
N ALA A 104 3.31 0.76 -18.52
CA ALA A 104 1.91 0.35 -18.68
C ALA A 104 1.70 -0.62 -19.85
N LYS A 105 2.27 -0.34 -21.03
CA LYS A 105 2.14 -1.22 -22.20
C LYS A 105 2.75 -2.60 -21.96
N THR A 106 3.97 -2.65 -21.46
CA THR A 106 4.66 -3.91 -21.16
C THR A 106 3.95 -4.71 -20.06
N LEU A 107 3.37 -4.06 -19.06
CA LEU A 107 2.55 -4.70 -18.04
C LEU A 107 1.31 -5.36 -18.67
N ILE A 108 0.61 -4.63 -19.54
CA ILE A 108 -0.58 -5.13 -20.25
C ILE A 108 -0.23 -6.30 -21.19
N GLU A 109 0.84 -6.18 -21.97
CA GLU A 109 1.33 -7.24 -22.87
C GLU A 109 1.68 -8.53 -22.11
N LYS A 110 2.10 -8.41 -20.85
CA LYS A 110 2.40 -9.54 -19.97
C LYS A 110 1.19 -10.08 -19.20
N GLY A 111 -0.02 -9.60 -19.50
CA GLY A 111 -1.26 -10.04 -18.86
C GLY A 111 -1.46 -9.53 -17.43
N THR A 112 -0.76 -8.47 -17.05
CA THR A 112 -0.97 -7.74 -15.79
C THR A 112 -1.37 -6.28 -16.11
N GLY A 113 -1.24 -5.35 -15.17
CA GLY A 113 -1.65 -3.96 -15.37
C GLY A 113 -0.85 -2.96 -14.55
N PRO A 114 -1.00 -1.66 -14.85
CA PRO A 114 -0.42 -0.57 -14.08
C PRO A 114 -1.22 -0.36 -12.77
N TYR A 115 -0.62 -0.80 -11.67
CA TYR A 115 -1.28 -0.81 -10.36
C TYR A 115 -0.64 0.17 -9.38
N PHE A 116 -1.47 0.88 -8.61
CA PHE A 116 -1.05 1.91 -7.68
C PHE A 116 -1.59 1.74 -6.26
N TYR A 117 -0.86 2.29 -5.30
CA TYR A 117 -1.29 2.44 -3.91
C TYR A 117 -1.33 3.92 -3.55
N LEU A 118 -2.48 4.48 -3.22
CA LEU A 118 -2.65 5.94 -3.10
C LEU A 118 -2.63 6.36 -1.62
N PRO A 119 -1.62 7.13 -1.17
CA PRO A 119 -1.44 7.46 0.24
C PRO A 119 -2.17 8.73 0.66
N LYS A 120 -2.43 8.81 1.97
CA LYS A 120 -2.70 10.03 2.74
C LYS A 120 -3.81 10.95 2.19
N MET A 121 -4.76 10.42 1.43
CA MET A 121 -5.90 11.23 0.98
C MET A 121 -6.76 11.66 2.17
N GLU A 122 -7.32 12.86 2.11
CA GLU A 122 -8.19 13.42 3.16
C GLU A 122 -9.63 13.67 2.69
N SER A 123 -9.92 13.51 1.39
CA SER A 123 -11.28 13.67 0.84
C SER A 123 -11.53 12.85 -0.43
N HIS A 124 -12.78 12.49 -0.70
CA HIS A 124 -13.22 11.94 -1.98
C HIS A 124 -12.91 12.85 -3.18
N LEU A 125 -12.80 14.17 -2.99
CA LEU A 125 -12.37 15.09 -4.06
C LEU A 125 -10.92 14.85 -4.49
N GLU A 126 -10.05 14.40 -3.59
CA GLU A 126 -8.68 13.99 -3.92
C GLU A 126 -8.66 12.64 -4.65
N ALA A 127 -9.63 11.77 -4.36
CA ALA A 127 -9.86 10.54 -5.11
C ALA A 127 -10.36 10.85 -6.54
N ARG A 128 -11.23 11.86 -6.69
CA ARG A 128 -11.65 12.37 -8.01
C ARG A 128 -10.46 12.91 -8.80
N LEU A 129 -9.57 13.68 -8.17
CA LEU A 129 -8.35 14.16 -8.81
C LEU A 129 -7.50 13.00 -9.35
N TRP A 130 -7.32 11.94 -8.59
CA TRP A 130 -6.65 10.73 -9.09
C TRP A 130 -7.38 10.09 -10.27
N ASN A 131 -8.71 9.97 -10.20
CA ASN A 131 -9.52 9.41 -11.28
C ASN A 131 -9.36 10.21 -12.59
N ASP A 132 -9.34 11.54 -12.51
CA ASP A 132 -9.13 12.43 -13.65
C ASP A 132 -7.71 12.27 -14.23
N VAL A 133 -6.69 12.17 -13.38
CA VAL A 133 -5.31 11.88 -13.79
C VAL A 133 -5.21 10.54 -14.50
N PHE A 134 -5.86 9.49 -13.99
CA PHE A 134 -5.86 8.16 -14.60
C PHE A 134 -6.56 8.16 -15.96
N ASN A 135 -7.74 8.78 -16.05
CA ASN A 135 -8.46 8.93 -17.31
C ASN A 135 -7.62 9.69 -18.34
N TYR A 136 -7.04 10.83 -17.96
CA TYR A 136 -6.17 11.59 -18.83
C TYR A 136 -4.98 10.77 -19.34
N ALA A 137 -4.28 10.07 -18.45
CA ALA A 137 -3.11 9.27 -18.82
C ALA A 137 -3.46 8.11 -19.76
N GLN A 138 -4.57 7.41 -19.50
CA GLN A 138 -5.09 6.33 -20.34
C GLN A 138 -5.48 6.85 -21.72
N ASP A 139 -6.28 7.92 -21.79
CA ASP A 139 -6.69 8.55 -23.05
C ASP A 139 -5.46 9.02 -23.84
N ARG A 140 -4.47 9.63 -23.16
CA ARG A 140 -3.26 10.17 -23.80
C ARG A 140 -2.35 9.11 -24.41
N LEU A 141 -2.32 7.91 -23.83
CA LEU A 141 -1.51 6.78 -24.31
C LEU A 141 -2.31 5.74 -25.13
N GLY A 142 -3.61 5.97 -25.34
CA GLY A 142 -4.50 5.06 -26.05
C GLY A 142 -4.75 3.74 -25.30
N ILE A 143 -4.77 3.79 -23.97
CA ILE A 143 -5.04 2.64 -23.09
C ILE A 143 -6.53 2.70 -22.68
N PRO A 144 -7.27 1.57 -22.67
CA PRO A 144 -8.68 1.57 -22.26
C PRO A 144 -8.89 2.07 -20.82
N ARG A 145 -9.99 2.80 -20.58
CA ARG A 145 -10.37 3.25 -19.24
C ARG A 145 -10.61 2.09 -18.29
N GLY A 146 -10.29 2.28 -17.01
CA GLY A 146 -10.36 1.23 -16.00
C GLY A 146 -9.24 0.18 -16.07
N THR A 147 -8.20 0.41 -16.90
CA THR A 147 -7.01 -0.46 -16.98
C THR A 147 -6.06 -0.21 -15.81
N ILE A 148 -5.91 1.06 -15.40
CA ILE A 148 -5.26 1.40 -14.14
C ILE A 148 -6.11 0.85 -12.99
N LYS A 149 -5.45 0.24 -11.99
CA LYS A 149 -6.10 -0.14 -10.73
C LYS A 149 -5.37 0.45 -9.53
N ALA A 150 -6.12 0.90 -8.54
CA ALA A 150 -5.62 1.62 -7.39
C ALA A 150 -6.21 1.09 -6.08
N THR A 151 -5.34 0.80 -5.12
CA THR A 151 -5.71 0.55 -3.73
C THR A 151 -5.49 1.83 -2.93
N VAL A 152 -6.45 2.24 -2.10
CA VAL A 152 -6.37 3.50 -1.34
C VAL A 152 -6.05 3.23 0.12
N LEU A 153 -5.07 3.95 0.68
CA LEU A 153 -4.81 3.96 2.13
C LEU A 153 -5.83 4.85 2.82
N ILE A 154 -6.72 4.27 3.64
CA ILE A 154 -7.57 5.07 4.54
C ILE A 154 -6.78 5.34 5.80
N GLU A 155 -5.71 6.12 5.68
CA GLU A 155 -4.76 6.40 6.76
C GLU A 155 -4.88 7.83 7.28
N THR A 156 -6.00 8.49 7.02
CA THR A 156 -6.35 9.78 7.60
C THR A 156 -7.70 9.69 8.27
N ILE A 157 -7.88 10.45 9.37
CA ILE A 157 -9.15 10.42 10.11
C ILE A 157 -10.32 10.93 9.24
N LEU A 158 -10.08 11.89 8.35
CA LEU A 158 -11.11 12.43 7.47
C LEU A 158 -11.56 11.40 6.42
N ALA A 159 -10.62 10.67 5.81
CA ALA A 159 -10.95 9.64 4.84
C ALA A 159 -11.78 8.49 5.43
N ALA A 160 -11.71 8.24 6.74
CA ALA A 160 -12.57 7.23 7.38
C ALA A 160 -14.07 7.59 7.35
N PHE A 161 -14.42 8.87 7.20
CA PHE A 161 -15.81 9.33 7.04
C PHE A 161 -16.25 9.43 5.58
N GLU A 162 -15.34 9.24 4.62
CA GLU A 162 -15.61 9.39 3.18
C GLU A 162 -15.23 8.14 2.38
N MET A 163 -15.13 6.97 3.03
CA MET A 163 -14.66 5.73 2.38
C MET A 163 -15.53 5.32 1.18
N ASP A 164 -16.85 5.49 1.27
CA ASP A 164 -17.78 5.08 0.23
C ASP A 164 -17.74 6.03 -0.97
N GLU A 165 -17.62 7.33 -0.70
CA GLU A 165 -17.43 8.39 -1.69
C GLU A 165 -16.08 8.25 -2.40
N ILE A 166 -15.00 7.94 -1.67
CA ILE A 166 -13.69 7.61 -2.26
C ILE A 166 -13.81 6.42 -3.22
N ILE A 167 -14.51 5.35 -2.82
CA ILE A 167 -14.77 4.21 -3.72
C ILE A 167 -15.57 4.65 -4.94
N TYR A 168 -16.58 5.50 -4.77
CA TYR A 168 -17.42 5.97 -5.86
C TYR A 168 -16.64 6.80 -6.89
N GLU A 169 -15.80 7.74 -6.44
CA GLU A 169 -14.98 8.60 -7.30
C GLU A 169 -13.95 7.80 -8.10
N LEU A 170 -13.43 6.71 -7.53
CA LEU A 170 -12.47 5.81 -8.17
C LEU A 170 -13.08 4.53 -8.73
N ARG A 171 -14.42 4.39 -8.84
CA ARG A 171 -15.12 3.11 -9.12
C ARG A 171 -14.63 2.33 -10.34
N GLU A 172 -14.14 3.00 -11.38
CA GLU A 172 -13.59 2.34 -12.59
C GLU A 172 -12.15 1.83 -12.38
N HIS A 173 -11.43 2.42 -11.43
CA HIS A 173 -10.03 2.17 -11.13
C HIS A 173 -9.83 1.52 -9.73
N MET A 174 -10.89 1.27 -8.95
CA MET A 174 -10.78 0.80 -7.58
C MET A 174 -10.34 -0.67 -7.50
N ALA A 175 -9.34 -0.96 -6.66
CA ALA A 175 -8.91 -2.31 -6.30
C ALA A 175 -9.22 -2.68 -4.85
N GLY A 176 -9.35 -1.68 -3.97
CA GLY A 176 -9.63 -1.88 -2.56
C GLY A 176 -9.21 -0.69 -1.69
N LEU A 177 -9.53 -0.79 -0.40
CA LEU A 177 -9.01 0.10 0.64
C LEU A 177 -8.02 -0.65 1.53
N ASN A 178 -7.19 0.09 2.25
CA ASN A 178 -6.24 -0.45 3.22
C ASN A 178 -6.33 0.27 4.56
N CYS A 179 -6.23 -0.52 5.62
CA CYS A 179 -6.17 -0.02 6.99
C CYS A 179 -4.73 0.27 7.43
N GLY A 180 -4.45 1.50 7.86
CA GLY A 180 -3.18 1.92 8.44
C GLY A 180 -3.30 2.16 9.96
N ARG A 181 -2.17 2.13 10.68
CA ARG A 181 -2.12 2.44 12.11
C ARG A 181 -1.46 3.79 12.38
N TRP A 182 -0.19 3.94 12.02
CA TRP A 182 0.59 5.09 12.45
C TRP A 182 0.17 6.40 11.79
N ASP A 183 -0.03 6.43 10.47
CA ASP A 183 -0.54 7.61 9.78
C ASP A 183 -1.96 7.98 10.22
N TYR A 184 -2.82 7.00 10.48
CA TYR A 184 -4.17 7.25 10.97
C TYR A 184 -4.17 7.91 12.35
N ILE A 185 -3.39 7.38 13.29
CA ILE A 185 -3.21 7.98 14.63
C ILE A 185 -2.57 9.36 14.52
N PHE A 186 -1.56 9.53 13.67
CA PHE A 186 -0.94 10.82 13.40
C PHE A 186 -1.96 11.83 12.87
N SER A 187 -2.79 11.43 11.90
CA SER A 187 -3.83 12.27 11.32
C SER A 187 -4.88 12.67 12.35
N TYR A 188 -5.30 11.72 13.21
CA TYR A 188 -6.20 11.99 14.33
C TYR A 188 -5.65 13.08 15.25
N ILE A 189 -4.40 12.94 15.72
CA ILE A 189 -3.74 13.98 16.53
C ILE A 189 -3.64 15.30 15.76
N LYS A 190 -3.19 15.27 14.50
CA LYS A 190 -3.00 16.47 13.66
C LYS A 190 -4.29 17.27 13.52
N LYS A 191 -5.42 16.60 13.28
CA LYS A 191 -6.73 17.24 13.05
C LYS A 191 -7.36 17.75 14.33
N PHE A 192 -7.17 17.05 15.45
CA PHE A 192 -7.75 17.43 16.74
C PHE A 192 -6.77 18.10 17.72
N ARG A 193 -5.58 18.51 17.25
CA ARG A 193 -4.50 19.09 18.09
C ARG A 193 -4.90 20.28 18.96
N ASN A 194 -5.99 20.98 18.62
CA ASN A 194 -6.47 22.15 19.34
C ASN A 194 -7.61 21.81 20.33
N TRP A 195 -8.00 20.54 20.45
CA TRP A 195 -9.03 20.09 21.38
C TRP A 195 -8.34 19.56 22.64
N PRO A 196 -8.38 20.28 23.77
CA PRO A 196 -7.62 19.93 24.96
C PRO A 196 -7.99 18.57 25.56
N GLU A 197 -9.18 18.06 25.28
CA GLU A 197 -9.67 16.74 25.68
C GLU A 197 -9.13 15.60 24.81
N VAL A 198 -8.57 15.90 23.64
CA VAL A 198 -8.03 14.89 22.71
C VAL A 198 -6.55 14.64 23.01
N ILE A 199 -6.33 13.84 24.05
CA ILE A 199 -5.01 13.38 24.48
C ILE A 199 -4.94 11.86 24.28
N LEU A 200 -3.92 11.39 23.55
CA LEU A 200 -3.69 9.95 23.37
C LEU A 200 -2.62 9.45 24.35
N PRO A 201 -2.73 8.19 24.82
CA PRO A 201 -1.66 7.55 25.58
C PRO A 201 -0.46 7.27 24.68
N ASP A 202 0.58 6.65 25.25
CA ASP A 202 1.71 6.16 24.46
C ASP A 202 1.23 5.38 23.25
N ARG A 203 1.78 5.72 22.07
CA ARG A 203 1.36 5.16 20.78
C ARG A 203 1.37 3.61 20.74
N ALA A 204 2.22 2.98 21.54
CA ALA A 204 2.26 1.52 21.66
C ALA A 204 0.95 0.92 22.21
N GLN A 205 0.27 1.64 23.11
CA GLN A 205 -1.01 1.27 23.72
C GLN A 205 -2.21 1.52 22.79
N VAL A 206 -2.07 2.40 21.79
CA VAL A 206 -3.11 2.67 20.78
C VAL A 206 -3.08 1.57 19.71
N THR A 207 -3.48 0.35 20.08
CA THR A 207 -3.50 -0.85 19.23
C THR A 207 -4.70 -0.86 18.27
N MET A 208 -4.76 -1.82 17.33
CA MET A 208 -5.94 -1.98 16.47
C MET A 208 -7.19 -2.49 17.22
N THR A 209 -7.09 -2.79 18.51
CA THR A 209 -8.19 -3.28 19.34
C THR A 209 -8.85 -2.19 20.19
N VAL A 210 -8.26 -0.99 20.30
CA VAL A 210 -8.93 0.11 20.99
C VAL A 210 -10.18 0.56 20.22
N PRO A 211 -11.22 1.09 20.88
CA PRO A 211 -12.55 1.26 20.27
C PRO A 211 -12.56 2.04 18.94
N ASN A 212 -11.82 3.15 18.86
CA ASN A 212 -11.79 3.96 17.63
C ASN A 212 -11.09 3.24 16.46
N MET A 213 -9.96 2.57 16.70
CA MET A 213 -9.25 1.81 15.68
C MET A 213 -10.05 0.58 15.24
N ARG A 214 -10.77 -0.04 16.17
CA ARG A 214 -11.66 -1.16 15.91
C ARG A 214 -12.86 -0.77 15.06
N ALA A 215 -13.51 0.33 15.40
CA ALA A 215 -14.61 0.90 14.62
C ALA A 215 -14.17 1.21 13.18
N TYR A 216 -13.01 1.88 13.05
CA TYR A 216 -12.38 2.19 11.77
C TYR A 216 -12.12 0.94 10.90
N SER A 217 -11.49 -0.11 11.44
CA SER A 217 -11.17 -1.30 10.64
C SER A 217 -12.44 -2.06 10.20
N LEU A 218 -13.43 -2.18 11.09
CA LEU A 218 -14.69 -2.84 10.79
C LEU A 218 -15.53 -2.06 9.77
N LEU A 219 -15.56 -0.72 9.86
CA LEU A 219 -16.22 0.14 8.88
C LEU A 219 -15.57 0.01 7.50
N ALA A 220 -14.23 -0.05 7.44
CA ALA A 220 -13.51 -0.25 6.18
C ALA A 220 -13.88 -1.57 5.51
N ILE A 221 -13.90 -2.68 6.26
CA ILE A 221 -14.29 -3.99 5.73
C ILE A 221 -15.72 -3.95 5.20
N LYS A 222 -16.67 -3.48 6.04
CA LYS A 222 -18.08 -3.38 5.66
C LYS A 222 -18.27 -2.57 4.38
N THR A 223 -17.63 -1.40 4.29
CA THR A 223 -17.75 -0.49 3.16
C THR A 223 -17.18 -1.09 1.88
N CYS A 224 -15.96 -1.64 1.94
CA CYS A 224 -15.31 -2.30 0.80
C CYS A 224 -16.16 -3.46 0.28
N HIS A 225 -16.58 -4.36 1.18
CA HIS A 225 -17.29 -5.57 0.79
C HIS A 225 -18.68 -5.25 0.24
N ARG A 226 -19.38 -4.24 0.78
CA ARG A 226 -20.63 -3.75 0.19
C ARG A 226 -20.47 -3.31 -1.26
N ARG A 227 -19.30 -2.77 -1.63
CA ARG A 227 -18.97 -2.31 -2.99
C ARG A 227 -18.20 -3.33 -3.83
N ASN A 228 -18.04 -4.57 -3.33
CA ASN A 228 -17.25 -5.64 -3.96
C ASN A 228 -15.78 -5.25 -4.22
N ALA A 229 -15.20 -4.45 -3.34
CA ALA A 229 -13.78 -4.10 -3.33
C ALA A 229 -13.04 -4.84 -2.20
N HIS A 230 -11.72 -5.00 -2.32
CA HIS A 230 -10.92 -5.60 -1.26
C HIS A 230 -10.73 -4.63 -0.07
N CYS A 231 -10.60 -5.18 1.13
CA CYS A 231 -10.17 -4.48 2.33
C CYS A 231 -8.91 -5.12 2.91
N ILE A 232 -7.78 -4.44 2.80
CA ILE A 232 -6.47 -4.96 3.23
C ILE A 232 -6.17 -4.50 4.67
N GLY A 233 -5.74 -5.43 5.52
CA GLY A 233 -5.30 -5.19 6.89
C GLY A 233 -3.96 -4.44 6.99
N GLY A 234 -3.56 -4.13 8.22
CA GLY A 234 -2.43 -3.26 8.50
C GLY A 234 -1.07 -3.93 8.45
N MET A 235 -0.03 -3.12 8.67
CA MET A 235 1.37 -3.55 8.62
C MET A 235 1.82 -4.27 9.90
N ALA A 236 2.43 -5.45 9.76
CA ALA A 236 3.35 -6.00 10.75
C ALA A 236 4.79 -5.55 10.45
N ALA A 237 5.30 -4.61 11.25
CA ALA A 237 6.59 -3.95 11.02
C ALA A 237 7.78 -4.57 11.80
N TYR A 238 7.60 -5.75 12.41
CA TYR A 238 8.67 -6.36 13.20
C TYR A 238 9.83 -6.83 12.31
N ILE A 239 11.07 -6.52 12.72
CA ILE A 239 12.28 -6.99 12.08
C ILE A 239 12.94 -8.01 13.03
N PRO A 240 13.14 -9.28 12.59
CA PRO A 240 13.78 -10.28 13.43
C PRO A 240 15.18 -9.87 13.91
N VAL A 241 15.46 -10.11 15.19
CA VAL A 241 16.74 -9.82 15.84
C VAL A 241 17.65 -11.03 15.70
N LYS A 242 18.84 -10.85 15.10
CA LYS A 242 19.74 -11.95 14.68
C LYS A 242 20.16 -12.91 15.81
N ASN A 243 20.22 -12.43 17.06
CA ASN A 243 20.75 -13.18 18.20
C ASN A 243 19.77 -13.23 19.38
N ASP A 244 18.47 -13.12 19.14
CA ASP A 244 17.46 -13.18 20.22
C ASP A 244 16.25 -14.03 19.79
N PRO A 245 16.37 -15.38 19.88
CA PRO A 245 15.30 -16.30 19.48
C PRO A 245 14.01 -16.10 20.29
N GLU A 246 14.12 -15.80 21.59
CA GLU A 246 12.93 -15.61 22.44
C GLU A 246 12.18 -14.32 22.10
N ALA A 247 12.89 -13.20 21.85
CA ALA A 247 12.24 -11.98 21.41
C ALA A 247 11.60 -12.15 20.03
N ASN A 248 12.26 -12.88 19.13
CA ASN A 248 11.68 -13.23 17.83
C ASN A 248 10.41 -14.05 18.01
N GLU A 249 10.41 -15.08 18.85
CA GLU A 249 9.24 -15.92 19.08
C GLU A 249 8.06 -15.12 19.66
N ARG A 250 8.32 -14.29 20.68
CA ARG A 250 7.30 -13.39 21.25
C ARG A 250 6.71 -12.47 20.19
N ALA A 251 7.57 -11.85 19.37
CA ALA A 251 7.13 -10.93 18.33
C ALA A 251 6.35 -11.65 17.21
N LEU A 252 6.79 -12.84 16.80
CA LEU A 252 6.08 -13.65 15.80
C LEU A 252 4.71 -14.09 16.31
N ASN A 253 4.57 -14.42 17.60
CA ASN A 253 3.29 -14.74 18.21
C ASN A 253 2.35 -13.52 18.23
N MET A 254 2.87 -12.32 18.53
CA MET A 254 2.10 -11.07 18.43
C MET A 254 1.65 -10.78 16.99
N VAL A 255 2.54 -10.96 16.02
CA VAL A 255 2.20 -10.82 14.59
C VAL A 255 1.11 -11.82 14.21
N ARG A 256 1.23 -13.09 14.61
CA ARG A 256 0.21 -14.11 14.34
C ARG A 256 -1.15 -13.72 14.91
N ALA A 257 -1.20 -13.34 16.19
CA ALA A 257 -2.46 -12.92 16.83
C ALA A 257 -3.09 -11.70 16.14
N ASP A 258 -2.27 -10.73 15.71
CA ASP A 258 -2.75 -9.57 14.95
C ASP A 258 -3.33 -9.99 13.59
N LYS A 259 -2.72 -10.96 12.89
CA LYS A 259 -3.18 -11.44 11.59
C LYS A 259 -4.41 -12.33 11.71
N GLU A 260 -4.50 -13.12 12.78
CA GLU A 260 -5.69 -13.94 13.07
C GLU A 260 -6.90 -13.06 13.32
N ARG A 261 -6.72 -11.93 14.03
CA ARG A 261 -7.77 -10.92 14.19
C ARG A 261 -8.16 -10.33 12.84
N GLU A 262 -7.21 -9.86 12.03
CA GLU A 262 -7.50 -9.25 10.73
C GLU A 262 -8.28 -10.19 9.80
N ALA A 263 -7.81 -11.43 9.65
CA ALA A 263 -8.50 -12.45 8.87
C ALA A 263 -9.87 -12.81 9.47
N GLY A 264 -9.94 -12.96 10.81
CA GLY A 264 -11.18 -13.22 11.53
C GLY A 264 -12.24 -12.13 11.34
N ASP A 265 -11.84 -10.87 11.25
CA ASP A 265 -12.73 -9.74 11.00
C ASP A 265 -13.29 -9.69 9.58
N GLY A 266 -12.53 -10.21 8.61
CA GLY A 266 -12.92 -10.17 7.20
C GLY A 266 -11.96 -9.43 6.28
N HIS A 267 -10.75 -9.05 6.70
CA HIS A 267 -9.78 -8.51 5.74
C HIS A 267 -9.41 -9.54 4.66
N ASP A 268 -9.20 -9.07 3.43
CA ASP A 268 -8.85 -9.93 2.28
C ASP A 268 -7.34 -10.19 2.14
N GLY A 269 -6.55 -9.56 2.99
CA GLY A 269 -5.10 -9.67 2.99
C GLY A 269 -4.49 -8.79 4.06
N THR A 270 -3.16 -8.80 4.15
CA THR A 270 -2.40 -8.07 5.17
C THR A 270 -1.06 -7.58 4.63
N TRP A 271 -0.44 -6.63 5.33
CA TRP A 271 0.92 -6.17 5.08
C TRP A 271 1.97 -6.74 6.04
N VAL A 272 3.17 -6.96 5.50
CA VAL A 272 4.41 -7.26 6.24
C VAL A 272 5.56 -6.41 5.70
N ALA A 273 6.48 -5.98 6.59
CA ALA A 273 7.59 -5.10 6.20
C ALA A 273 8.87 -5.88 5.85
N HIS A 274 8.93 -7.17 6.21
CA HIS A 274 10.12 -8.00 6.09
C HIS A 274 9.79 -9.35 5.45
N PRO A 275 10.56 -9.84 4.45
CA PRO A 275 10.31 -11.13 3.80
C PRO A 275 10.18 -12.31 4.76
N GLY A 276 10.93 -12.31 5.86
CA GLY A 276 10.85 -13.35 6.90
C GLY A 276 9.50 -13.45 7.62
N LEU A 277 8.63 -12.45 7.51
CA LEU A 277 7.27 -12.49 8.06
C LEU A 277 6.22 -13.00 7.07
N VAL A 278 6.57 -13.14 5.78
CA VAL A 278 5.64 -13.63 4.75
C VAL A 278 5.09 -15.02 5.10
N PRO A 279 5.89 -16.02 5.51
CA PRO A 279 5.36 -17.34 5.83
C PRO A 279 4.35 -17.32 7.00
N VAL A 280 4.56 -16.46 7.99
CA VAL A 280 3.66 -16.33 9.15
C VAL A 280 2.34 -15.71 8.76
N ALA A 281 2.37 -14.65 7.94
CA ALA A 281 1.15 -14.02 7.44
C ALA A 281 0.38 -14.97 6.50
N MET A 282 1.08 -15.67 5.60
CA MET A 282 0.48 -16.63 4.68
C MET A 282 -0.18 -17.79 5.42
N GLU A 283 0.47 -18.40 6.42
CA GLU A 283 -0.14 -19.49 7.20
C GLU A 283 -1.48 -19.10 7.81
N VAL A 284 -1.55 -17.92 8.43
CA VAL A 284 -2.78 -17.43 9.06
C VAL A 284 -3.89 -17.20 8.03
N PHE A 285 -3.58 -16.53 6.92
CA PHE A 285 -4.58 -16.24 5.90
C PHE A 285 -4.98 -17.49 5.11
N ASP A 286 -4.07 -18.41 4.79
CA ASP A 286 -4.42 -19.68 4.13
C ASP A 286 -5.36 -20.53 5.01
N ARG A 287 -5.17 -20.50 6.33
CA ARG A 287 -6.01 -21.24 7.29
C ARG A 287 -7.37 -20.59 7.52
N LEU A 288 -7.43 -19.26 7.68
CA LEU A 288 -8.65 -18.53 8.07
C LEU A 288 -9.44 -17.96 6.87
N MET A 289 -8.79 -17.85 5.71
CA MET A 289 -9.35 -17.38 4.44
C MET A 289 -8.99 -18.39 3.33
N PRO A 290 -9.64 -19.56 3.29
CA PRO A 290 -9.36 -20.58 2.27
C PRO A 290 -9.84 -20.18 0.87
N THR A 291 -10.70 -19.16 0.77
CA THR A 291 -11.13 -18.54 -0.49
C THR A 291 -10.10 -17.54 -0.98
N PRO A 292 -10.10 -17.15 -2.28
CA PRO A 292 -9.16 -16.15 -2.78
C PRO A 292 -9.22 -14.78 -2.07
N ASN A 293 -10.39 -14.47 -1.48
CA ASN A 293 -10.67 -13.27 -0.68
C ASN A 293 -11.93 -13.51 0.18
N GLN A 294 -12.28 -12.53 1.02
CA GLN A 294 -13.44 -12.51 1.92
C GLN A 294 -14.52 -11.50 1.53
N ILE A 295 -14.52 -10.96 0.30
CA ILE A 295 -15.50 -9.95 -0.18
C ILE A 295 -16.97 -10.38 0.02
N HIS A 296 -17.24 -11.68 0.07
CA HIS A 296 -18.56 -12.23 0.35
C HIS A 296 -19.05 -11.96 1.80
N ARG A 297 -18.14 -11.71 2.76
CA ARG A 297 -18.46 -11.40 4.17
C ARG A 297 -18.86 -9.93 4.31
N LYS A 298 -20.12 -9.59 4.04
CA LYS A 298 -20.60 -8.19 3.97
C LYS A 298 -20.59 -7.40 5.29
N ARG A 299 -20.36 -8.06 6.43
CA ARG A 299 -20.36 -7.45 7.77
C ARG A 299 -21.61 -6.62 8.08
N GLU A 300 -22.77 -7.18 7.77
CA GLU A 300 -24.08 -6.55 8.08
C GLU A 300 -24.31 -6.44 9.60
N ASP A 301 -23.62 -7.25 10.40
CA ASP A 301 -23.58 -7.22 11.86
C ASP A 301 -22.93 -5.95 12.44
N VAL A 302 -22.09 -5.25 11.67
CA VAL A 302 -21.33 -4.09 12.15
C VAL A 302 -22.18 -2.83 12.05
N GLN A 303 -22.34 -2.12 13.17
CA GLN A 303 -22.82 -0.73 13.20
C GLN A 303 -21.75 0.12 13.87
N VAL A 304 -21.27 1.13 13.14
CA VAL A 304 -20.22 2.08 13.54
C VAL A 304 -20.80 3.48 13.46
#